data_AF-A0A3B0P928-F1
#
_entry.id   AF-A0A3B0P928-F1
#
_cell.length_a   1.000
_cell.length_b   1.000
_cell.length_c   1.000
_cell.angle_alpha   90.00
_cell.angle_beta   90.00
_cell.angle_gamma   90.00
#
_symmetry.space_group_name_H-M   'P 1'
#
loop_
_entity.id
_entity.type
_entity.pdbx_description
1 polymer ?
#
loop_
_entity_poly.entity_id
_entity_poly.type
_entity_poly.pdbx_seq_one_letter_code
_entity_poly.pdbx_strand_id
1 'polypeptide(L)'
;MVLKNFYEILDFLMLALAPIIPTTADEMYSYFNKENKKESLFLERLEKAGDVSFDEKVLEQFKEFFELRDQVNILIENQIQNKVIKRSNELELVLPETASEFLKSLDLKTLLMVSKISYGKTLQVVKFESEKCKRCW
;
A
#
# COMPACT_ATOMS: atom_id res chain seq x y z
N MET A 1 7.51 12.47 -1.15
CA MET A 1 6.24 12.47 -0.39
C MET A 1 6.02 11.17 0.37
N VAL A 2 6.21 9.98 -0.25
CA VAL A 2 6.05 8.67 0.43
C VAL A 2 6.88 8.52 1.72
N LEU A 3 8.16 8.88 1.70
CA LEU A 3 9.03 8.81 2.88
C LEU A 3 8.55 9.70 4.04
N LYS A 4 7.99 10.87 3.73
CA LYS A 4 7.43 11.77 4.74
C LYS A 4 6.21 11.13 5.41
N ASN A 5 5.30 10.56 4.61
CA ASN A 5 4.13 9.87 5.16
C ASN A 5 4.54 8.69 6.05
N PHE A 6 5.51 7.87 5.64
CA PHE A 6 6.01 6.78 6.49
C PHE A 6 6.62 7.30 7.79
N TYR A 7 7.37 8.40 7.73
CA TYR A 7 7.95 9.03 8.91
C TYR A 7 6.86 9.51 9.88
N GLU A 8 5.86 10.25 9.39
CA GLU A 8 4.77 10.79 10.22
C GLU A 8 3.88 9.67 10.79
N ILE A 9 3.58 8.64 9.99
CA ILE A 9 2.83 7.46 10.45
C ILE A 9 3.61 6.72 11.54
N LEU A 10 4.91 6.51 11.36
CA LEU A 10 5.74 5.82 12.35
C LEU A 10 5.85 6.62 13.64
N ASP A 11 6.09 7.94 13.56
CA ASP A 11 6.15 8.84 14.73
C ASP A 11 4.87 8.76 15.56
N PHE A 12 3.72 8.84 14.90
CA PHE A 12 2.42 8.68 15.53
C PHE A 12 2.21 7.29 16.14
N LEU A 13 2.49 6.22 15.38
CA LEU A 13 2.26 4.85 15.83
C LEU A 13 3.11 4.48 17.04
N MET A 14 4.38 4.92 17.11
CA MET A 14 5.21 4.67 18.29
C MET A 14 4.59 5.26 19.55
N LEU A 15 4.14 6.53 19.49
CA LEU A 15 3.48 7.21 20.62
C LEU A 15 2.14 6.57 20.99
N ALA A 16 1.32 6.24 19.99
CA ALA A 16 0.00 5.64 20.20
C ALA A 16 0.08 4.22 20.78
N LEU A 17 1.13 3.47 20.41
CA LEU A 17 1.35 2.09 20.88
C LEU A 17 2.17 2.01 22.17
N ALA A 18 2.85 3.09 22.59
CA ALA A 18 3.66 3.11 23.81
C ALA A 18 2.93 2.63 25.09
N PRO A 19 1.63 2.92 25.30
CA PRO A 19 0.91 2.40 26.47
C PRO A 19 0.65 0.89 26.43
N ILE A 20 0.74 0.26 25.25
CA ILE A 20 0.42 -1.17 25.03
C ILE A 20 1.72 -2.00 24.94
N ILE A 21 2.72 -1.50 24.21
CA ILE A 21 4.00 -2.17 23.97
C ILE A 21 5.19 -1.26 24.35
N PRO A 22 5.30 -0.84 25.61
CA PRO A 22 6.21 0.24 26.03
C PRO A 22 7.68 -0.03 25.69
N THR A 23 8.18 -1.24 25.96
CA THR A 23 9.59 -1.58 25.72
C THR A 23 9.91 -1.57 24.22
N THR A 24 9.06 -2.17 23.39
CA THR A 24 9.24 -2.20 21.94
C THR A 24 9.09 -0.80 21.34
N ALA A 25 8.16 0.01 21.83
CA ALA A 25 7.96 1.37 21.36
C ALA A 25 9.18 2.26 21.67
N ASP A 26 9.73 2.19 22.89
CA ASP A 26 10.92 2.95 23.27
C ASP A 26 12.18 2.46 22.54
N GLU A 27 12.31 1.15 22.31
CA GLU A 27 13.39 0.58 21.49
C GLU A 27 13.29 1.06 20.02
N MET A 28 12.12 0.98 19.39
CA MET A 28 11.91 1.52 18.03
C MET A 28 12.26 3.00 17.97
N TYR A 29 11.79 3.76 18.97
CA TYR A 29 12.08 5.17 19.09
C TYR A 29 13.59 5.44 19.22
N SER A 30 14.37 4.58 19.89
CA SER A 30 15.83 4.71 19.97
C SER A 30 16.53 4.73 18.60
N TYR A 31 15.98 4.04 17.59
CA TYR A 31 16.47 4.05 16.21
C TYR A 31 15.81 5.11 15.32
N PHE A 32 14.75 5.77 15.78
CA PHE A 32 14.03 6.78 15.02
C PHE A 32 14.81 8.09 14.95
N ASN A 33 14.98 8.63 13.73
CA ASN A 33 15.71 9.87 13.51
C ASN A 33 14.76 11.08 13.57
N LYS A 34 14.57 11.66 14.75
CA LYS A 34 13.67 12.78 14.99
C LYS A 34 14.45 14.05 15.34
N GLU A 35 14.01 15.19 14.82
CA GLU A 35 14.54 16.48 15.25
C GLU A 35 14.10 16.76 16.69
N ASN A 36 15.02 17.23 17.55
CA ASN A 36 14.75 17.50 18.97
C ASN A 36 14.31 16.27 19.80
N LYS A 37 14.69 15.07 19.35
CA LYS A 37 14.43 13.77 19.99
C LYS A 37 14.75 13.78 21.49
N LYS A 38 13.78 13.45 22.34
CA LYS A 38 14.00 13.20 23.77
C LYS A 38 14.75 11.89 24.02
N GLU A 39 15.30 11.73 25.22
CA GLU A 39 16.05 10.53 25.63
C GLU A 39 15.21 9.24 25.58
N SER A 40 13.91 9.36 25.85
CA SER A 40 12.96 8.25 25.80
C SER A 40 11.66 8.72 25.17
N LEU A 41 10.97 7.78 24.51
CA LEU A 41 9.64 7.99 23.94
C LEU A 41 8.64 8.45 25.01
N PHE A 42 8.80 8.02 26.26
CA PHE A 42 7.87 8.39 27.34
C PHE A 42 7.95 9.87 27.75
N LEU A 43 8.97 10.58 27.28
CA LEU A 43 9.12 12.04 27.48
C LEU A 43 8.52 12.85 26.33
N GLU A 44 8.16 12.18 25.23
CA GLU A 44 7.46 12.80 24.11
C GLU A 44 5.98 13.01 24.46
N ARG A 45 5.33 13.87 23.68
CA ARG A 45 3.90 14.13 23.82
C ARG A 45 3.19 13.73 22.55
N LEU A 46 2.16 12.91 22.70
CA LEU A 46 1.18 12.73 21.66
C LEU A 46 0.34 14.02 21.60
N GLU A 47 0.45 14.75 20.49
CA GLU A 47 -0.45 15.87 20.23
C GLU A 47 -1.87 15.33 20.24
N LYS A 48 -2.78 16.03 20.94
CA LYS A 48 -4.19 15.70 20.84
C LYS A 48 -4.56 15.85 19.37
N ALA A 49 -5.24 14.85 18.83
CA ALA A 49 -5.93 14.98 17.55
C ALA A 49 -6.87 16.19 17.67
N GLY A 50 -6.41 17.36 17.21
CA GLY A 50 -7.27 18.53 17.07
C GLY A 50 -8.24 18.31 15.93
N ASP A 51 -8.69 19.38 15.30
CA ASP A 51 -9.42 19.34 14.04
C ASP A 51 -8.48 18.93 12.88
N VAL A 52 -7.95 17.71 12.94
CA VAL A 52 -7.24 17.09 11.81
C VAL A 52 -8.29 16.86 10.73
N SER A 53 -8.38 17.82 9.81
CA SER A 53 -9.19 17.69 8.62
C SER A 53 -8.50 16.72 7.67
N PHE A 54 -9.17 15.62 7.35
CA PHE A 54 -8.80 14.72 6.27
C PHE A 54 -9.81 14.84 5.13
N ASP A 55 -9.35 14.56 3.91
CA ASP A 55 -10.22 14.63 2.74
C ASP A 55 -11.04 13.35 2.61
N GLU A 56 -12.29 13.40 3.07
CA GLU A 56 -13.25 12.30 2.95
C GLU A 56 -13.46 11.85 1.50
N LYS A 57 -13.33 12.75 0.52
CA LYS A 57 -13.50 12.38 -0.89
C LYS A 57 -12.39 11.46 -1.36
N VAL A 58 -11.16 11.68 -0.90
CA VAL A 58 -10.03 10.80 -1.21
C VAL A 58 -10.29 9.41 -0.63
N LEU A 59 -10.77 9.32 0.62
CA LEU A 59 -11.10 8.02 1.22
C LEU A 59 -12.19 7.29 0.43
N GLU A 60 -13.24 8.01 0.01
CA GLU A 60 -14.33 7.43 -0.76
C GLU A 60 -13.86 6.92 -2.13
N GLN A 61 -13.03 7.70 -2.84
CA GLN A 61 -12.46 7.29 -4.12
C GLN A 61 -11.62 6.02 -3.99
N PHE A 62 -10.81 5.92 -2.94
CA PHE A 62 -9.94 4.76 -2.71
C PHE A 62 -10.71 3.48 -2.34
N LYS A 63 -11.99 3.55 -1.94
CA LYS A 63 -12.82 2.34 -1.73
C LYS A 63 -12.93 1.51 -3.00
N GLU A 64 -13.18 2.16 -4.14
CA GLU A 64 -13.26 1.49 -5.44
C GLU A 64 -11.94 0.76 -5.77
N PHE A 65 -10.80 1.39 -5.47
CA PHE A 65 -9.49 0.77 -5.64
C PHE A 65 -9.30 -0.47 -4.74
N PHE A 66 -9.70 -0.40 -3.47
CA PHE A 66 -9.57 -1.54 -2.56
C PHE A 66 -10.47 -2.71 -2.96
N GLU A 67 -11.70 -2.44 -3.41
CA GLU A 67 -12.60 -3.47 -3.97
C GLU A 67 -11.98 -4.15 -5.20
N LEU A 68 -11.42 -3.36 -6.13
CA LEU A 68 -10.69 -3.90 -7.28
C LEU A 68 -9.50 -4.76 -6.83
N ARG A 69 -8.69 -4.27 -5.89
CA ARG A 69 -7.50 -4.96 -5.39
C ARG A 69 -7.85 -6.33 -4.83
N ASP A 70 -8.93 -6.43 -4.06
CA ASP A 70 -9.36 -7.69 -3.47
C ASP A 70 -9.81 -8.69 -4.54
N GLN A 71 -10.55 -8.24 -5.57
CA GLN A 71 -10.92 -9.08 -6.72
C GLN A 71 -9.69 -9.56 -7.50
N VAL A 72 -8.73 -8.66 -7.74
CA VAL A 72 -7.49 -8.98 -8.46
C VAL A 72 -6.64 -9.97 -7.66
N ASN A 73 -6.54 -9.83 -6.34
CA ASN A 73 -5.82 -10.78 -5.49
C ASN A 73 -6.42 -12.19 -5.58
N ILE A 74 -7.74 -12.32 -5.55
CA ILE A 74 -8.41 -13.62 -5.74
C ILE A 74 -8.05 -14.23 -7.11
N LEU A 75 -8.06 -13.42 -8.18
CA LEU A 75 -7.68 -13.88 -9.51
C LEU A 75 -6.22 -14.33 -9.58
N ILE A 76 -5.31 -13.59 -8.95
CA ILE A 76 -3.87 -13.94 -8.86
C ILE A 76 -3.69 -15.26 -8.11
N GLU A 77 -4.34 -15.41 -6.95
CA GLU A 77 -4.26 -16.64 -6.13
C GLU A 77 -4.75 -17.86 -6.91
N ASN A 78 -5.84 -17.74 -7.66
CA ASN A 78 -6.35 -18.81 -8.52
C ASN A 78 -5.32 -19.24 -9.59
N GLN A 79 -4.61 -18.29 -10.21
CA GLN A 79 -3.56 -18.62 -11.19
C GLN A 79 -2.34 -19.30 -10.54
N ILE A 80 -1.99 -18.91 -9.31
CA ILE A 80 -0.91 -19.54 -8.53
C ILE A 80 -1.30 -20.98 -8.16
N GLN A 81 -2.52 -21.20 -7.66
CA GLN A 81 -3.03 -22.54 -7.33
C GLN A 81 -3.03 -23.48 -8.54
N ASN A 82 -3.39 -22.94 -9.72
CA ASN A 82 -3.35 -23.67 -10.99
C ASN A 82 -1.93 -23.80 -11.59
N LYS A 83 -0.88 -23.35 -10.88
CA LYS A 83 0.53 -23.41 -11.29
C LYS A 83 0.84 -22.70 -12.62
N VAL A 84 -0.01 -21.75 -13.03
CA VAL A 84 0.15 -21.00 -14.29
C VAL A 84 1.27 -19.97 -14.15
N ILE A 85 1.31 -19.31 -12.99
CA ILE A 85 2.32 -18.32 -12.59
C ILE A 85 2.89 -18.64 -11.22
N LYS A 86 4.10 -18.14 -10.94
CA LYS A 86 4.69 -18.21 -9.59
C LYS A 86 4.62 -16.88 -8.85
N ARG A 87 4.44 -15.78 -9.57
CA ARG A 87 4.51 -14.40 -9.05
C ARG A 87 3.52 -13.51 -9.79
N SER A 88 2.95 -12.52 -9.10
CA SER A 88 2.02 -11.55 -9.68
C SER A 88 2.64 -10.71 -10.81
N ASN A 89 3.96 -10.47 -10.76
CA ASN A 89 4.72 -9.75 -11.77
C ASN A 89 4.88 -10.51 -13.11
N GLU A 90 4.32 -11.72 -13.23
CA GLU A 90 4.20 -12.49 -14.48
C GLU A 90 2.81 -12.34 -15.11
N LEU A 91 1.96 -11.45 -14.57
CA LEU A 91 0.59 -11.26 -15.05
C LEU A 91 0.40 -9.92 -15.75
N GLU A 92 -0.46 -9.96 -16.76
CA GLU A 92 -1.15 -8.80 -17.32
C GLU A 92 -2.57 -8.77 -16.75
N LEU A 93 -2.93 -7.64 -16.14
CA LEU A 93 -4.28 -7.38 -15.68
C LEU A 93 -5.07 -6.69 -16.80
N VAL A 94 -6.15 -7.32 -17.23
CA VAL A 94 -7.12 -6.73 -18.15
C VAL A 94 -8.24 -6.12 -17.31
N LEU A 95 -8.33 -4.80 -17.30
CA LEU A 95 -9.40 -4.05 -16.64
C LEU A 95 -10.58 -3.85 -17.60
N PRO A 96 -11.83 -3.85 -17.11
CA PRO A 96 -12.97 -3.43 -17.90
C PRO A 96 -12.79 -2.01 -18.47
N GLU A 97 -13.16 -1.79 -19.73
CA GLU A 97 -13.19 -0.44 -20.32
C GLU A 97 -14.12 0.51 -19.54
N THR A 98 -15.13 -0.06 -18.89
CA THR A 98 -16.07 0.64 -18.00
C THR A 98 -15.48 1.02 -16.65
N ALA A 99 -14.22 0.68 -16.35
CA ALA A 99 -13.55 1.10 -15.11
C ALA A 99 -13.50 2.64 -15.02
N SER A 100 -13.63 3.16 -13.80
CA SER A 100 -13.68 4.59 -13.55
C SER A 100 -12.43 5.33 -14.02
N GLU A 101 -12.58 6.62 -14.31
CA GLU A 101 -11.45 7.50 -14.63
C GLU A 101 -10.47 7.60 -13.46
N PHE A 102 -10.97 7.51 -12.22
CA PHE A 102 -10.13 7.49 -11.02
C PHE A 102 -9.17 6.29 -11.05
N LEU A 103 -9.67 5.07 -11.25
CA LEU A 103 -8.80 3.89 -11.36
C LEU A 103 -7.77 4.03 -12.48
N LYS A 104 -8.19 4.57 -13.64
CA LYS A 104 -7.31 4.81 -14.79
C LYS A 104 -6.25 5.88 -14.52
N SER A 105 -6.49 6.79 -13.59
CA SER A 105 -5.52 7.82 -13.18
C SER A 105 -4.41 7.29 -12.25
N LEU A 106 -4.60 6.13 -11.63
CA LEU A 106 -3.65 5.54 -10.69
C LEU A 106 -2.58 4.71 -11.41
N ASP A 107 -1.39 4.59 -10.79
CA ASP A 107 -0.38 3.62 -11.20
C ASP A 107 -0.74 2.20 -10.71
N LEU A 108 -1.79 1.62 -11.32
CA LEU A 108 -2.31 0.30 -10.97
C LEU A 108 -1.28 -0.81 -11.14
N LYS A 109 -0.31 -0.63 -12.05
CA LYS A 109 0.78 -1.59 -12.25
C LYS A 109 1.59 -1.76 -10.97
N THR A 110 2.04 -0.65 -10.38
CA THR A 110 2.81 -0.65 -9.14
C THR A 110 1.93 -1.03 -7.94
N LEU A 111 0.72 -0.47 -7.87
CA LEU A 111 -0.19 -0.67 -6.73
C LEU A 111 -0.70 -2.12 -6.61
N LEU A 112 -0.90 -2.82 -7.72
CA LEU A 112 -1.36 -4.22 -7.76
C LEU A 112 -0.21 -5.21 -8.01
N MET A 113 1.03 -4.73 -8.15
CA MET A 113 2.23 -5.54 -8.39
C MET A 113 2.06 -6.52 -9.57
N VAL A 114 1.63 -5.99 -10.72
CA VAL A 114 1.48 -6.74 -11.98
C VAL A 114 2.44 -6.22 -13.05
N SER A 115 2.69 -6.98 -14.12
CA SER A 115 3.62 -6.58 -15.17
C SER A 115 3.05 -5.50 -16.09
N LYS A 116 1.76 -5.64 -16.42
CA LYS A 116 1.10 -4.83 -17.44
C LYS A 116 -0.38 -4.67 -17.11
N ILE A 117 -0.91 -3.50 -17.48
CA ILE A 117 -2.34 -3.21 -17.45
C ILE A 117 -2.82 -3.07 -18.90
N SER A 118 -3.92 -3.70 -19.23
CA SER A 118 -4.66 -3.49 -20.48
C SER A 118 -6.15 -3.31 -20.21
N TYR A 119 -6.89 -2.89 -21.23
CA TYR A 119 -8.32 -2.65 -21.14
C TYR A 119 -9.08 -3.60 -22.07
N GLY A 120 -10.20 -4.13 -21.60
CA GLY A 120 -11.03 -5.07 -22.33
C GLY A 120 -12.46 -5.15 -21.78
N LYS A 121 -13.19 -6.20 -22.14
CA LYS A 121 -14.61 -6.34 -21.75
C LYS A 121 -14.82 -6.76 -20.30
N THR A 122 -13.90 -7.54 -19.74
CA THR A 122 -14.07 -8.19 -18.44
C THR A 122 -12.79 -8.13 -17.62
N LEU A 123 -12.93 -8.10 -16.30
CA LEU A 123 -11.80 -8.18 -15.38
C LEU A 123 -11.19 -9.58 -15.44
N GLN A 124 -9.93 -9.68 -15.86
CA GLN A 124 -9.21 -10.95 -15.89
C GLN A 124 -7.71 -10.73 -15.73
N VAL A 125 -7.02 -11.76 -15.23
CA VAL A 125 -5.56 -11.83 -15.22
C VAL A 125 -5.11 -12.87 -16.22
N VAL A 126 -4.14 -12.50 -17.06
CA VAL A 126 -3.56 -13.41 -18.07
C VAL A 126 -2.06 -13.51 -17.85
N LYS A 127 -1.49 -14.67 -18.15
CA LYS A 127 -0.04 -14.84 -18.10
C LYS A 127 0.60 -13.93 -19.15
N PHE A 128 1.56 -13.14 -18.71
CA PHE A 128 2.34 -12.25 -19.55
C PHE A 128 3.78 -12.76 -19.58
N GLU A 129 4.33 -12.95 -20.78
CA GLU A 129 5.74 -13.29 -20.93
C GLU A 129 6.60 -12.06 -20.66
N SER A 130 6.95 -11.86 -19.38
CA SER A 130 7.91 -10.85 -18.94
C SER A 130 9.29 -11.46 -18.75
N GLU A 131 10.32 -10.70 -19.13
CA GLU A 131 11.68 -10.99 -18.70
C GLU A 131 11.91 -10.45 -17.28
N LYS A 132 12.63 -11.23 -16.48
CA LYS A 132 13.00 -10.87 -15.11
C LYS A 132 14.08 -9.77 -15.12
N CYS A 133 13.71 -8.56 -14.70
CA CYS A 133 14.57 -7.40 -14.52
C CYS A 133 15.48 -7.52 -13.29
N LYS A 134 16.71 -8.01 -13.43
CA LYS A 134 17.68 -8.27 -12.32
C LYS A 134 17.88 -7.17 -11.24
N ARG A 135 17.42 -5.94 -11.46
CA ARG A 135 17.44 -4.83 -10.49
C ARG A 135 16.13 -4.71 -9.68
N CYS A 136 15.01 -4.56 -10.37
CA CYS A 136 13.71 -4.34 -9.73
C CYS A 136 13.02 -5.67 -9.41
N TRP A 137 13.37 -6.72 -10.16
CA TRP A 137 13.17 -8.16 -9.96
C TRP A 137 13.70 -9.01 -11.10
#